data_AF-A0A925W684-F1
#
_entry.id   AF-A0A925W684-F1
#
_cell.length_a   1.000
_cell.length_b   1.000
_cell.length_c   1.000
_cell.angle_alpha   90.00
_cell.angle_beta   90.00
_cell.angle_gamma   90.00
#
_symmetry.space_group_name_H-M   'P 1'
#
loop_
_entity.id
_entity.type
_entity.pdbx_description
1 polymer ?
#
loop_
_entity_poly.entity_id
_entity_poly.type
_entity_poly.pdbx_seq_one_letter_code
_entity_poly.pdbx_strand_id
1 'polypeptide(L)'
;MSNAPLAVLVIGPDRHPGEVGGFTFGRFSQSAPWLPATALDTVQVRAGTELRVELDDRATIKDWAVRVATADDVTADAVNGLAEGVGPAASFAAAPPGDWVVSVTITYGDGLGSGAYYWHLIVE
;
A
#
# COMPACT_ATOMS: atom_id res chain seq x y z
N MET A 1 15.41 -10.88 -5.03
CA MET A 1 15.00 -10.32 -3.72
C MET A 1 15.02 -8.81 -3.87
N SER A 2 13.89 -8.14 -3.62
CA SER A 2 13.83 -6.66 -3.65
C SER A 2 14.61 -6.08 -2.46
N ASN A 3 15.33 -4.98 -2.68
CA ASN A 3 16.07 -4.28 -1.63
C ASN A 3 15.15 -3.40 -0.76
N ALA A 4 13.88 -3.21 -1.15
CA ALA A 4 12.91 -2.45 -0.36
C ALA A 4 12.42 -3.24 0.87
N PRO A 5 12.11 -2.57 2.00
CA PRO A 5 11.33 -3.15 3.10
C PRO A 5 10.04 -3.80 2.58
N LEU A 6 9.65 -4.94 3.14
CA LEU A 6 8.38 -5.57 2.81
C LEU A 6 7.26 -4.86 3.56
N ALA A 7 6.19 -4.47 2.86
CA ALA A 7 4.95 -4.05 3.50
C ALA A 7 3.92 -5.17 3.45
N VAL A 8 3.18 -5.35 4.54
CA VAL A 8 2.14 -6.37 4.67
C VAL A 8 0.85 -5.71 5.10
N LEU A 9 -0.21 -5.92 4.32
CA LEU A 9 -1.57 -5.58 4.71
C LEU A 9 -2.08 -6.64 5.68
N VAL A 10 -2.57 -6.19 6.84
CA VAL A 10 -3.06 -7.02 7.93
C VAL A 10 -4.55 -6.77 8.10
N ILE A 11 -5.33 -7.84 8.03
CA ILE A 11 -6.80 -7.83 8.14
C ILE A 11 -7.18 -8.87 9.19
N GLY A 12 -7.39 -8.44 10.43
CA GLY A 12 -7.54 -9.38 11.55
C GLY A 12 -6.31 -10.30 11.65
N PRO A 13 -6.46 -11.64 11.56
CA PRO A 13 -5.34 -12.58 11.57
C PRO A 13 -4.63 -12.72 10.20
N ASP A 14 -5.26 -12.29 9.11
CA ASP A 14 -4.79 -12.52 7.75
C ASP A 14 -3.72 -11.50 7.34
N ARG A 15 -2.74 -11.96 6.55
CA ARG A 15 -1.56 -11.19 6.15
C ARG A 15 -1.34 -11.30 4.65
N HIS A 16 -1.29 -10.16 3.97
CA HIS A 16 -1.18 -10.07 2.52
C HIS A 16 0.04 -9.21 2.15
N PRO A 17 1.13 -9.81 1.65
CA PRO A 17 2.28 -9.07 1.14
C PRO A 17 1.86 -8.06 0.07
N GLY A 18 2.38 -6.84 0.15
CA GLY A 18 2.17 -5.82 -0.88
C GLY A 18 3.20 -5.93 -1.99
N GLU A 19 2.76 -5.66 -3.22
CA GLU A 19 3.66 -5.55 -4.36
C GLU A 19 4.35 -4.17 -4.35
N VAL A 20 5.66 -4.14 -4.63
CA VAL A 20 6.44 -2.89 -4.58
C VAL A 20 6.40 -2.22 -5.95
N GLY A 21 5.69 -1.10 -6.06
CA GLY A 21 5.67 -0.31 -7.30
C GLY A 21 6.81 0.71 -7.39
N GLY A 22 7.46 1.06 -6.28
CA GLY A 22 8.63 1.94 -6.32
C GLY A 22 9.15 2.25 -4.93
N PHE A 23 10.44 2.50 -4.81
CA PHE A 23 11.05 2.81 -3.52
C PHE A 23 12.35 3.59 -3.64
N THR A 24 12.69 4.28 -2.56
CA THR A 24 14.03 4.69 -2.19
C THR A 24 14.31 4.16 -0.80
N PHE A 25 15.35 3.34 -0.65
CA PHE A 25 15.76 2.77 0.62
C PHE A 25 17.28 2.87 0.80
N GLY A 26 17.71 3.83 1.63
CA GLY A 26 19.12 4.17 1.79
C GLY A 26 19.75 4.60 0.47
N ARG A 27 20.69 3.79 -0.04
CA ARG A 27 21.38 4.03 -1.32
C ARG A 27 20.68 3.42 -2.54
N PHE A 28 19.63 2.62 -2.32
CA PHE A 28 18.93 1.92 -3.39
C PHE A 28 17.69 2.72 -3.78
N SER A 29 17.42 2.81 -5.08
CA SER A 29 16.21 3.44 -5.59
C SER A 29 15.73 2.72 -6.84
N GLN A 30 14.42 2.61 -6.97
CA GLN A 30 13.72 2.11 -8.12
C GLN A 30 12.41 2.88 -8.25
N SER A 31 12.14 3.44 -9.42
CA SER A 31 10.82 3.95 -9.76
C SER A 31 10.16 2.98 -10.73
N ALA A 32 8.95 2.54 -10.42
CA ALA A 32 8.07 1.94 -11.41
C ALA A 32 6.78 2.78 -11.50
N PRO A 33 6.05 2.69 -12.63
CA PRO A 33 4.75 3.31 -12.77
C PRO A 33 3.72 2.67 -11.82
N TRP A 34 2.52 3.23 -11.82
CA TRP A 34 1.35 2.61 -11.17
C TRP A 34 1.19 1.15 -11.60
N LEU A 35 0.85 0.28 -10.65
CA LEU A 35 0.60 -1.14 -10.92
C LEU A 35 -0.89 -1.39 -11.13
N PRO A 36 -1.31 -1.90 -12.30
CA PRO A 36 -2.71 -2.23 -12.56
C PRO A 36 -3.14 -3.47 -11.76
N ALA A 37 -4.45 -3.63 -11.53
CA ALA A 37 -5.01 -4.77 -10.78
C ALA A 37 -4.55 -6.14 -11.32
N THR A 38 -4.39 -6.27 -12.64
CA THR A 38 -3.95 -7.52 -13.29
C THR A 38 -2.53 -7.96 -12.91
N ALA A 39 -1.73 -7.08 -12.30
CA ALA A 39 -0.39 -7.38 -11.83
C ALA A 39 -0.35 -7.74 -10.34
N LEU A 40 -1.50 -7.78 -9.66
CA LEU A 40 -1.60 -7.90 -8.21
C LEU A 40 -2.46 -9.11 -7.84
N ASP A 41 -2.14 -9.73 -6.69
CA ASP A 41 -3.00 -10.74 -6.09
C ASP A 41 -4.22 -10.07 -5.43
N THR A 42 -5.39 -10.66 -5.63
CA THR A 42 -6.66 -10.15 -5.10
C THR A 42 -6.83 -10.50 -3.62
N VAL A 43 -7.31 -9.53 -2.84
CA VAL A 43 -7.65 -9.67 -1.42
C VAL A 43 -9.11 -9.30 -1.20
N GLN A 44 -9.86 -10.18 -0.52
CA GLN A 44 -11.25 -9.97 -0.19
C GLN A 44 -11.38 -9.23 1.15
N VAL A 45 -12.17 -8.16 1.19
CA VAL A 45 -12.31 -7.29 2.35
C VAL A 45 -13.79 -6.96 2.58
N ARG A 46 -14.24 -6.94 3.83
CA ARG A 46 -15.60 -6.45 4.14
C ARG A 46 -15.61 -4.93 4.24
N ALA A 47 -16.66 -4.29 3.74
CA ALA A 47 -16.86 -2.86 3.90
C ALA A 47 -16.78 -2.44 5.38
N GLY A 48 -16.10 -1.32 5.63
CA GLY A 48 -15.89 -0.79 6.98
C GLY A 48 -14.85 -1.54 7.83
N THR A 49 -14.18 -2.56 7.29
CA THR A 49 -13.05 -3.21 7.97
C THR A 49 -11.90 -2.22 8.16
N GLU A 50 -11.31 -2.21 9.35
CA GLU A 50 -10.05 -1.51 9.58
C GLU A 50 -8.90 -2.32 8.98
N LEU A 51 -8.12 -1.66 8.14
CA LEU A 51 -6.95 -2.19 7.47
C LEU A 51 -5.70 -1.60 8.12
N ARG A 52 -4.68 -2.44 8.32
CA ARG A 52 -3.39 -2.00 8.84
C ARG A 52 -2.26 -2.43 7.92
N VAL A 53 -1.28 -1.56 7.70
CA VAL A 53 -0.03 -1.91 7.03
C VAL A 53 1.12 -1.93 8.03
N GLU A 54 1.89 -3.01 7.99
CA GLU A 54 3.10 -3.22 8.77
C GLU A 54 4.29 -3.35 7.83
N LEU A 55 5.45 -2.84 8.26
CA LEU A 55 6.72 -3.12 7.60
C LEU A 55 7.42 -4.30 8.28
N ASP A 56 8.32 -4.96 7.55
CA ASP A 56 9.32 -5.82 8.15
C ASP A 56 10.31 -5.03 9.04
N ASP A 57 11.18 -5.76 9.74
CA ASP A 57 12.10 -5.21 10.73
C ASP A 57 13.22 -4.33 10.15
N ARG A 58 13.27 -4.15 8.82
CA ARG A 58 14.29 -3.33 8.15
C ARG A 58 13.97 -1.84 8.21
N ALA A 59 12.74 -1.44 8.50
CA ALA A 59 12.33 -0.04 8.54
C ALA A 59 11.16 0.22 9.49
N THR A 60 11.05 1.46 9.94
CA THR A 60 9.88 1.97 10.66
C THR A 60 9.08 2.92 9.78
N ILE A 61 7.81 3.16 10.12
CA ILE A 61 6.95 4.13 9.42
C ILE A 61 7.08 5.49 10.12
N LYS A 62 7.37 6.54 9.33
CA LYS A 62 7.34 7.93 9.79
C LYS A 62 6.02 8.59 9.45
N ASP A 63 5.64 8.55 8.17
CA ASP A 63 4.38 9.07 7.65
C ASP A 63 3.92 8.19 6.49
N TRP A 64 2.64 8.28 6.17
CA TRP A 64 2.01 7.43 5.17
C TRP A 64 0.80 8.11 4.54
N ALA A 65 0.51 7.73 3.30
CA ALA A 65 -0.67 8.14 2.56
C ALA A 65 -1.23 6.97 1.76
N VAL A 66 -2.55 6.83 1.77
CA VAL A 66 -3.31 5.82 1.06
C VAL A 66 -4.08 6.48 -0.06
N ARG A 67 -3.95 5.91 -1.25
CA ARG A 67 -4.68 6.30 -2.44
C ARG A 67 -5.35 5.10 -3.06
N VAL A 68 -6.45 5.33 -3.76
CA VAL A 68 -7.20 4.28 -4.43
C VAL A 68 -7.58 4.70 -5.85
N ALA A 69 -7.59 3.74 -6.75
CA ALA A 69 -8.19 3.85 -8.07
C ALA A 69 -9.07 2.63 -8.30
N THR A 70 -10.07 2.74 -9.18
CA THR A 70 -10.86 1.58 -9.60
C THR A 70 -9.94 0.57 -10.31
N ALA A 71 -10.24 -0.72 -10.20
CA ALA A 71 -9.38 -1.76 -10.78
C ALA A 71 -9.26 -1.70 -12.32
N ASP A 72 -10.20 -1.05 -12.99
CA ASP A 72 -10.18 -0.80 -14.44
C ASP A 72 -9.35 0.43 -14.85
N ASP A 73 -8.95 1.28 -13.90
CA ASP A 73 -8.05 2.42 -14.13
C ASP A 73 -6.58 1.97 -14.15
N VAL A 74 -6.17 1.43 -15.29
CA VAL A 74 -4.81 0.91 -15.51
C VAL A 74 -3.74 2.00 -15.58
N THR A 75 -4.11 3.25 -15.80
CA THR A 75 -3.21 4.41 -15.95
C THR A 75 -3.13 5.26 -14.70
N ALA A 76 -3.99 5.04 -13.71
CA ALA A 76 -4.14 5.89 -12.52
C ALA A 76 -4.52 7.33 -12.88
N ASP A 77 -5.40 7.51 -13.87
CA ASP A 77 -5.90 8.83 -14.26
C ASP A 77 -6.92 9.39 -13.23
N ALA A 78 -7.56 8.52 -12.45
CA ALA A 78 -8.60 8.85 -11.48
C ALA A 78 -8.25 8.38 -10.05
N VAL A 79 -7.02 8.65 -9.60
CA VAL A 79 -6.57 8.32 -8.25
C VAL A 79 -7.16 9.26 -7.20
N ASN A 80 -7.79 8.70 -6.18
CA ASN A 80 -8.37 9.44 -5.06
C ASN A 80 -7.57 9.19 -3.77
N GLY A 81 -7.44 10.23 -2.94
CA GLY A 81 -6.90 10.08 -1.58
C GLY A 81 -7.94 9.41 -0.68
N LEU A 82 -7.51 8.41 0.10
CA LEU A 82 -8.38 7.69 1.04
C LEU A 82 -8.06 8.05 2.49
N ALA A 83 -6.78 8.05 2.87
CA ALA A 83 -6.34 8.32 4.23
C ALA A 83 -4.87 8.77 4.24
N GLU A 84 -4.44 9.46 5.29
CA GLU A 84 -3.05 9.80 5.54
C GLU A 84 -2.80 9.87 7.05
N GLY A 85 -1.54 9.73 7.45
CA GLY A 85 -1.19 9.78 8.85
C GLY A 85 0.31 9.85 9.11
N VAL A 86 0.64 10.01 10.40
CA VAL A 86 1.99 10.09 10.93
C VAL A 86 2.13 9.08 12.05
N GLY A 87 3.32 8.49 12.18
CA GLY A 87 3.65 7.57 13.26
C GLY A 87 3.81 6.11 12.80
N PRO A 88 4.07 5.20 13.74
CA PRO A 88 4.64 3.88 13.46
C PRO A 88 3.65 2.87 12.85
N ALA A 89 2.40 3.27 12.63
CA ALA A 89 1.36 2.41 12.09
C ALA A 89 0.57 3.15 11.02
N ALA A 90 0.38 2.50 9.88
CA ALA A 90 -0.58 2.91 8.87
C ALA A 90 -1.88 2.13 9.09
N SER A 91 -2.91 2.81 9.58
CA SER A 91 -4.24 2.23 9.83
C SER A 91 -5.32 3.09 9.19
N PHE A 92 -6.23 2.47 8.44
CA PHE A 92 -7.26 3.17 7.69
C PHE A 92 -8.47 2.26 7.47
N ALA A 93 -9.65 2.84 7.25
CA ALA A 93 -10.83 2.07 6.88
C ALA A 93 -10.75 1.60 5.42
N ALA A 94 -11.26 0.42 5.12
CA ALA A 94 -11.45 -0.06 3.75
C ALA A 94 -12.27 0.96 2.94
N ALA A 95 -11.98 1.05 1.63
CA ALA A 95 -12.76 1.84 0.69
C ALA A 95 -14.23 1.36 0.66
N PRO A 96 -15.17 2.15 0.10
CA PRO A 96 -16.53 1.68 -0.13
C PRO A 96 -16.56 0.38 -0.96
N PRO A 97 -17.67 -0.38 -0.94
CA PRO A 97 -17.82 -1.59 -1.76
C PRO A 97 -17.46 -1.34 -3.22
N GLY A 98 -16.71 -2.27 -3.81
CA GLY A 98 -16.18 -2.13 -5.16
C GLY A 98 -14.87 -2.86 -5.38
N ASP A 99 -14.29 -2.65 -6.55
CA ASP A 99 -13.06 -3.27 -7.01
C ASP A 99 -11.95 -2.22 -7.17
N TRP A 100 -10.88 -2.34 -6.38
CA TRP A 100 -9.94 -1.25 -6.13
C TRP A 100 -8.48 -1.70 -6.24
N VAL A 101 -7.65 -0.85 -6.85
CA VAL A 101 -6.22 -0.85 -6.59
C VAL A 101 -5.93 0.15 -5.49
N VAL A 102 -5.35 -0.33 -4.39
CA VAL A 102 -4.92 0.48 -3.26
C VAL A 102 -3.42 0.65 -3.30
N SER A 103 -2.97 1.91 -3.28
CA SER A 103 -1.58 2.29 -3.15
C SER A 103 -1.33 2.92 -1.78
N VAL A 104 -0.39 2.37 -1.04
CA VAL A 104 0.08 2.93 0.22
C VAL A 104 1.51 3.42 0.02
N THR A 105 1.67 4.73 0.06
CA THR A 105 2.98 5.37 0.10
C THR A 105 3.41 5.52 1.55
N ILE A 106 4.60 5.04 1.88
CA ILE A 106 5.19 5.09 3.21
C ILE A 106 6.50 5.86 3.12
N THR A 107 6.66 6.88 3.94
CA THR A 107 7.98 7.45 4.25
C THR A 107 8.57 6.67 5.41
N TYR A 108 9.77 6.13 5.22
CA TYR A 108 10.45 5.37 6.25
C TYR A 108 11.03 6.30 7.32
N GLY A 109 11.14 5.78 8.54
CA GLY A 109 11.86 6.41 9.64
C GLY A 109 13.34 6.64 9.31
N ASP A 110 14.01 7.42 10.17
CA ASP A 110 15.45 7.67 10.14
C ASP A 110 16.01 8.22 8.83
N GLY A 111 15.14 8.79 7.97
CA GLY A 111 15.54 9.33 6.67
C GLY A 111 15.92 8.25 5.66
N LEU A 112 15.42 7.02 5.81
CA LEU A 112 15.74 5.90 4.93
C LEU A 112 15.10 6.00 3.55
N GLY A 113 14.17 6.93 3.32
CA GLY A 113 13.51 7.17 2.04
C GLY A 113 12.02 6.87 2.09
N SER A 114 11.48 6.27 1.02
CA SER A 114 10.05 5.95 0.91
C SER A 114 9.78 4.73 0.04
N GLY A 115 8.59 4.16 0.14
CA GLY A 115 8.11 3.07 -0.70
C GLY A 115 6.64 3.21 -1.05
N ALA A 116 6.27 2.79 -2.25
CA ALA A 116 4.89 2.68 -2.72
C ALA A 116 4.54 1.20 -2.87
N TYR A 117 3.51 0.78 -2.14
CA TYR A 117 3.07 -0.60 -2.03
C TYR A 117 1.63 -0.74 -2.52
N TYR A 118 1.33 -1.85 -3.19
CA TYR A 118 0.10 -2.03 -3.92
C TYR A 118 -0.62 -3.31 -3.52
N TRP A 119 -1.95 -3.23 -3.46
CA TRP A 119 -2.86 -4.36 -3.29
C TRP A 119 -4.07 -4.20 -4.20
N HIS A 120 -4.59 -5.31 -4.68
CA HIS A 120 -5.89 -5.37 -5.36
C HIS A 120 -6.94 -5.83 -4.34
N LEU A 121 -7.86 -4.94 -3.98
CA LEU A 121 -8.90 -5.20 -2.98
C LEU A 121 -10.27 -5.28 -3.64
N ILE A 122 -10.98 -6.37 -3.39
CA ILE A 122 -12.42 -6.47 -3.64
C ILE A 122 -13.13 -6.26 -2.30
N VAL A 123 -13.92 -5.19 -2.22
CA VAL A 123 -14.64 -4.81 -1.01
C VAL A 123 -16.13 -5.12 -1.17
N GLU A 124 -16.67 -5.90 -0.23
CA GLU A 124 -18.09 -6.33 -0.18
C GLU A 124 -18.84 -5.84 1.06
#